data_AF-A0AAW7IDA4-F1
#
_entry.id   AF-A0AAW7IDA4-F1
#
_cell.length_a   1.000
_cell.length_b   1.000
_cell.length_c   1.000
_cell.angle_alpha   90.00
_cell.angle_beta   90.00
_cell.angle_gamma   90.00
#
_symmetry.space_group_name_H-M   'P 1'
#
loop_
_entity.id
_entity.type
_entity.pdbx_description
1 polymer ?
#
loop_
_entity_poly.entity_id
_entity_poly.type
_entity_poly.pdbx_seq_one_letter_code
_entity_poly.pdbx_strand_id
1 'polypeptide(L)'
;MGDVDMAQRVLHIRRNITQQKMQFKLPKTHRTRIVHLMPPALAALQEQLKITGALSDAKIDMHLLGGMIVRQTLRPVFRPTKLVLGRPPFYSAVFLVAPWRAAIKKSGVRYRRAYQLRHTFASWNITAHGNLAFIAEQMGHSSARMLQEVYGKWIESAVRPT
;
A
#
# COMPACT_ATOMS: atom_id res chain seq x y z
N MET A 1 8.19 -0.22 13.94
CA MET A 1 7.19 0.62 13.24
C MET A 1 5.84 -0.06 13.38
N GLY A 2 4.77 0.64 13.78
CA GLY A 2 3.60 -0.02 14.39
C GLY A 2 2.87 -1.07 13.54
N ASP A 3 2.86 -0.91 12.22
CA ASP A 3 2.18 -1.82 11.30
C ASP A 3 3.13 -2.73 10.50
N VAL A 4 4.45 -2.62 10.71
CA VAL A 4 5.49 -3.39 9.98
C VAL A 4 6.19 -4.33 10.95
N ASP A 5 6.11 -5.63 10.69
CA ASP A 5 6.91 -6.64 11.35
C ASP A 5 8.10 -7.02 10.45
N MET A 6 9.28 -6.53 10.82
CA MET A 6 10.51 -6.77 10.06
C MET A 6 11.05 -8.19 10.24
N ALA A 7 10.77 -8.84 11.38
CA ALA A 7 11.26 -10.18 11.68
C ALA A 7 10.46 -11.23 10.89
N GLN A 8 9.13 -11.10 10.91
CA GLN A 8 8.21 -11.95 10.14
C GLN A 8 8.09 -11.52 8.67
N ARG A 9 8.66 -10.36 8.30
CA ARG A 9 8.61 -9.78 6.95
C ARG A 9 7.18 -9.57 6.46
N VAL A 10 6.34 -9.02 7.33
CA VAL A 10 4.94 -8.77 7.03
C VAL A 10 4.51 -7.34 7.36
N LEU A 11 3.57 -6.84 6.57
CA LEU A 11 2.91 -5.55 6.75
C LEU A 11 1.44 -5.76 7.08
N HIS A 12 0.98 -5.23 8.21
CA HIS A 12 -0.41 -5.26 8.60
C HIS A 12 -1.17 -4.04 8.06
N ILE A 13 -2.00 -4.24 7.05
CA ILE A 13 -2.87 -3.18 6.52
C ILE A 13 -4.13 -3.12 7.39
N ARG A 14 -4.13 -2.19 8.36
CA ARG A 14 -5.21 -2.03 9.34
C ARG A 14 -6.11 -0.81 9.11
N ARG A 15 -5.64 0.15 8.30
CA ARG A 15 -6.23 1.48 8.21
C ARG A 15 -6.07 2.04 6.79
N ASN A 16 -6.92 3.00 6.43
CA ASN A 16 -6.78 3.79 5.21
C ASN A 16 -7.02 5.28 5.52
N ILE A 17 -6.30 6.15 4.81
CA ILE A 17 -6.51 7.61 4.89
C ILE A 17 -7.36 8.05 3.69
N THR A 18 -8.43 8.78 3.96
CA THR A 18 -9.29 9.35 2.90
C THR A 18 -8.67 10.63 2.33
N GLN A 19 -8.70 10.81 1.01
CA GLN A 19 -8.03 11.96 0.37
C GLN A 19 -8.70 13.31 0.65
N GLN A 20 -10.04 13.35 0.72
CA GLN A 20 -10.79 14.61 0.86
C GLN A 20 -10.73 15.18 2.28
N LYS A 21 -10.94 14.34 3.29
CA LYS A 21 -11.00 14.77 4.69
C LYS A 21 -9.75 14.42 5.51
N MET A 22 -8.77 13.72 4.92
CA MET A 22 -7.58 13.20 5.60
C MET A 22 -7.89 12.39 6.88
N GLN A 23 -9.07 11.77 6.89
CA GLN A 23 -9.55 10.96 8.01
C GLN A 23 -9.06 9.53 7.87
N PHE A 24 -8.59 8.97 8.99
CA PHE A 24 -8.33 7.54 9.12
C PHE A 24 -9.66 6.81 9.25
N LYS A 25 -9.84 5.80 8.38
CA LYS A 25 -11.00 4.92 8.36
C LYS A 25 -10.55 3.48 8.22
N LEU A 26 -11.47 2.55 8.53
CA LEU A 26 -11.21 1.14 8.29
C LEU A 26 -11.03 0.93 6.78
N PRO A 27 -10.24 -0.08 6.37
CA PRO A 27 -10.20 -0.50 4.98
C PRO A 27 -11.61 -0.74 4.47
N LYS A 28 -11.87 -0.46 3.18
CA LYS A 28 -13.21 -0.59 2.57
C LYS A 28 -13.86 -1.97 2.76
N THR A 29 -13.06 -3.00 2.99
CA THR A 29 -13.49 -4.38 3.24
C THR A 29 -13.80 -4.68 4.72
N HIS A 30 -13.64 -3.71 5.63
CA HIS A 30 -13.70 -3.87 7.10
C HIS A 30 -12.78 -4.97 7.67
N ARG A 31 -11.84 -5.47 6.86
CA ARG A 31 -10.90 -6.52 7.23
C ARG A 31 -9.48 -5.98 7.22
N THR A 32 -8.74 -6.25 8.29
CA THR A 32 -7.28 -6.11 8.29
C THR A 32 -6.69 -7.20 7.40
N ARG A 33 -5.64 -6.89 6.66
CA ARG A 33 -4.93 -7.91 5.87
C ARG A 33 -3.44 -7.88 6.15
N ILE A 34 -2.79 -9.01 5.91
CA ILE A 34 -1.35 -9.16 6.01
C ILE A 34 -0.78 -9.18 4.59
N VAL A 35 0.24 -8.37 4.35
CA VAL A 35 0.97 -8.35 3.09
C VAL A 35 2.40 -8.81 3.35
N HIS A 36 2.86 -9.81 2.60
CA HIS A 36 4.23 -10.29 2.70
C HIS A 36 5.19 -9.30 2.01
N LEU A 37 6.30 -9.01 2.68
CA LEU A 37 7.33 -8.10 2.19
C LEU A 37 8.37 -8.88 1.40
N MET A 38 8.43 -8.62 0.10
CA MET A 38 9.52 -9.10 -0.76
C MET A 38 10.85 -8.47 -0.32
N PRO A 39 12.01 -9.12 -0.56
CA PRO A 39 13.31 -8.61 -0.13
C PRO A 39 13.59 -7.15 -0.52
N PRO A 40 13.28 -6.68 -1.75
CA PRO A 40 13.47 -5.27 -2.11
C PRO A 40 12.61 -4.30 -1.29
N ALA A 41 11.40 -4.70 -0.91
CA ALA A 41 10.52 -3.90 -0.08
C ALA A 41 11.04 -3.84 1.37
N LEU A 42 11.55 -4.96 1.89
CA LEU A 42 12.17 -5.00 3.22
C LEU A 42 13.39 -4.08 3.30
N ALA A 43 14.29 -4.15 2.31
CA ALA A 43 15.45 -3.27 2.23
C ALA A 43 15.05 -1.79 2.18
N ALA A 44 14.05 -1.44 1.36
CA ALA A 44 13.54 -0.07 1.30
C ALA A 44 12.98 0.40 2.65
N LEU A 45 12.28 -0.47 3.38
CA LEU A 45 11.74 -0.15 4.71
C LEU A 45 12.85 -0.01 5.77
N GLN A 46 13.94 -0.77 5.67
CA GLN A 46 15.11 -0.63 6.54
C GLN A 46 15.80 0.72 6.34
N GLU A 47 16.00 1.16 5.10
CA GLU A 47 16.54 2.50 4.82
C GLU A 47 15.60 3.60 5.29
N GLN A 48 14.29 3.43 5.06
CA GLN A 48 13.28 4.38 5.53
C GLN A 48 13.27 4.50 7.05
N LEU A 49 13.51 3.40 7.78
CA LEU A 49 13.58 3.39 9.24
C LEU A 49 14.73 4.27 9.77
N LYS A 50 15.86 4.37 9.05
CA LYS A 50 16.96 5.27 9.42
C LYS A 50 16.55 6.74 9.39
N ILE A 51 15.57 7.09 8.55
CA ILE A 51 15.09 8.46 8.35
C ILE A 51 13.97 8.81 9.35
N THR A 52 12.96 7.94 9.48
CA THR A 52 11.74 8.24 10.25
C THR A 52 11.64 7.49 11.58
N GLY A 53 12.53 6.54 11.85
CA GLY A 53 12.46 5.67 13.03
C GLY A 53 12.64 6.39 14.37
N ALA A 54 13.40 7.48 14.37
CA ALA A 54 13.64 8.34 15.54
C ALA A 54 12.52 9.38 15.77
N LEU A 55 11.57 9.52 14.85
CA LEU A 55 10.47 10.46 15.02
C LEU A 55 9.48 9.96 16.07
N SER A 56 8.86 10.90 16.78
CA SER A 56 7.86 10.62 17.80
C SER A 56 6.64 9.88 17.24
N ASP A 57 5.90 9.23 18.12
CA ASP A 57 4.65 8.61 17.71
C ASP A 57 3.60 9.68 17.37
N ALA A 58 2.77 9.40 16.38
CA ALA A 58 1.69 10.26 15.95
C ALA A 58 0.37 9.78 16.55
N LYS A 59 -0.39 10.71 17.13
CA LYS A 59 -1.78 10.47 17.57
C LYS A 59 -2.71 10.65 16.37
N ILE A 60 -3.60 9.68 16.16
CA ILE A 60 -4.60 9.71 15.10
C ILE A 60 -6.01 9.49 15.66
N ASP A 61 -6.98 10.12 15.01
CA ASP A 61 -8.40 9.88 15.24
C ASP A 61 -8.92 8.90 14.18
N MET A 62 -9.29 7.71 14.62
CA MET A 62 -9.81 6.65 13.78
C MET A 62 -11.34 6.71 13.74
N HIS A 63 -11.90 7.01 12.58
CA HIS A 63 -13.34 7.07 12.39
C HIS A 63 -13.91 5.69 12.04
N LEU A 64 -14.79 5.19 12.90
CA LEU A 64 -15.48 3.91 12.76
C LEU A 64 -16.92 4.11 12.26
N LEU A 65 -17.61 3.00 11.97
CA LEU A 65 -19.04 2.99 11.67
C LEU A 65 -19.83 3.56 12.87
N GLY A 66 -20.95 4.22 12.58
CA GLY A 66 -21.78 4.83 13.63
C GLY A 66 -21.23 6.15 14.21
N GLY A 67 -20.20 6.74 13.59
CA GLY A 67 -19.65 8.04 14.01
C GLY A 67 -18.68 7.98 15.20
N MET A 68 -18.39 6.78 15.72
CA MET A 68 -17.44 6.58 16.81
C MET A 68 -16.02 6.96 16.37
N ILE A 69 -15.30 7.67 17.24
CA ILE A 69 -13.90 8.04 17.05
C ILE A 69 -13.05 7.34 18.11
N VAL A 70 -12.07 6.58 17.66
CA VAL A 70 -11.09 5.92 18.54
C VAL A 70 -9.73 6.56 18.35
N ARG A 71 -9.14 7.09 19.43
CA ARG A 71 -7.77 7.60 19.40
C ARG A 71 -6.78 6.45 19.36
N GLN A 72 -5.84 6.52 18.44
CA GLN A 72 -4.74 5.56 18.36
C GLN A 72 -3.40 6.28 18.28
N THR A 73 -2.39 5.65 18.85
CA THR A 73 -1.00 6.12 18.76
C THR A 73 -0.26 5.15 17.85
N LEU A 74 0.39 5.67 16.81
CA LEU A 74 1.18 4.84 15.90
C LEU A 74 2.44 5.57 15.43
N ARG A 75 3.47 4.81 15.07
CA ARG A 75 4.67 5.34 14.43
C ARG A 75 4.59 5.18 12.91
N PRO A 76 4.34 6.26 12.15
CA PRO A 76 4.18 6.17 10.70
C PRO A 76 5.51 5.83 10.03
N VAL A 77 5.48 4.93 9.04
CA VAL A 77 6.65 4.61 8.22
C VAL A 77 7.10 5.83 7.41
N PHE A 78 6.12 6.47 6.76
CA PHE A 78 6.30 7.67 5.95
C PHE A 78 5.70 8.87 6.69
N ARG A 79 6.57 9.71 7.24
CA ARG A 79 6.20 10.92 7.96
C ARG A 79 6.94 12.12 7.38
N PRO A 80 6.26 13.25 7.09
CA PRO A 80 6.94 14.49 6.73
C PRO A 80 7.87 14.93 7.86
N THR A 81 9.13 15.24 7.53
CA THR A 81 10.13 15.74 8.50
C THR A 81 9.89 17.21 8.86
N LYS A 82 9.31 17.98 7.94
CA LYS A 82 8.87 19.36 8.17
C LYS A 82 7.36 19.39 8.35
N LEU A 83 6.91 19.72 9.55
CA LEU A 83 5.48 19.88 9.85
C LEU A 83 5.05 21.31 9.52
N VAL A 84 3.91 21.44 8.85
CA VAL A 84 3.23 22.72 8.66
C VAL A 84 2.17 22.83 9.73
N LEU A 85 2.15 23.95 10.46
CA LEU A 85 1.16 24.18 11.51
C LEU A 85 -0.26 24.04 10.94
N GLY A 86 -1.13 23.31 11.66
CA GLY A 86 -2.50 23.05 11.22
C GLY A 86 -2.68 21.94 10.19
N ARG A 87 -1.60 21.29 9.70
CA ARG A 87 -1.70 20.10 8.85
C ARG A 87 -1.39 18.82 9.60
N PRO A 88 -2.11 17.72 9.30
CA PRO A 88 -1.80 16.44 9.92
C PRO A 88 -0.41 15.95 9.50
N PRO A 89 0.34 15.26 10.37
CA PRO A 89 1.71 14.81 10.11
C PRO A 89 1.77 13.58 9.19
N PHE A 90 0.93 13.54 8.16
CA PHE A 90 0.81 12.42 7.21
C PHE A 90 0.82 12.92 5.77
N TYR A 91 1.37 12.12 4.88
CA TYR A 91 1.28 12.37 3.45
C TYR A 91 -0.15 12.14 2.96
N SER A 92 -0.73 13.13 2.29
CA SER A 92 -1.88 12.89 1.41
C SER A 92 -1.41 12.19 0.13
N ALA A 93 -2.33 11.53 -0.58
CA ALA A 93 -2.00 10.88 -1.84
C ALA A 93 -1.44 11.85 -2.91
N VAL A 94 -1.79 13.14 -2.82
CA VAL A 94 -1.31 14.19 -3.74
C VAL A 94 0.20 14.39 -3.61
N PHE A 95 0.78 14.17 -2.42
CA PHE A 95 2.23 14.29 -2.22
C PHE A 95 3.04 13.30 -3.07
N LEU A 96 2.46 12.16 -3.47
CA LEU A 96 3.16 11.19 -4.30
C LEU A 96 3.22 11.60 -5.78
N VAL A 97 2.35 12.49 -6.24
CA VAL A 97 2.19 12.81 -7.66
C VAL A 97 3.45 13.44 -8.26
N ALA A 98 4.01 14.46 -7.61
CA ALA A 98 5.19 15.16 -8.13
C ALA A 98 6.47 14.29 -8.07
N PRO A 99 6.82 13.65 -6.94
CA PRO A 99 7.94 12.71 -6.88
C PRO A 99 7.81 11.57 -7.89
N TRP A 100 6.60 11.02 -8.07
CA TRP A 100 6.35 9.96 -9.05
C TRP A 100 6.61 10.43 -10.48
N ARG A 101 6.08 11.60 -10.87
CA ARG A 101 6.35 12.18 -12.20
C ARG A 101 7.85 12.40 -12.43
N ALA A 102 8.57 12.90 -11.43
CA ALA A 102 10.00 13.11 -11.51
C ALA A 102 10.77 11.78 -11.67
N ALA A 103 10.44 10.77 -10.86
CA ALA A 103 11.06 9.45 -10.92
C ALA A 103 10.85 8.80 -12.30
N ILE A 104 9.61 8.85 -12.82
CA ILE A 104 9.28 8.30 -14.14
C ILE A 104 10.02 9.05 -15.25
N LYS A 105 10.05 10.38 -15.22
CA LYS A 105 10.81 11.19 -16.19
C LYS A 105 12.29 10.82 -16.18
N LYS A 106 12.90 10.69 -14.99
CA LYS A 106 14.32 10.33 -14.83
C LYS A 106 14.63 8.91 -15.32
N SER A 107 13.67 7.99 -15.21
CA SER A 107 13.84 6.61 -15.68
C SER A 107 13.71 6.42 -17.20
N GLY A 108 13.23 7.44 -17.93
CA GLY A 108 13.02 7.36 -19.38
C GLY A 108 11.80 6.54 -19.82
N VAL A 109 11.03 5.96 -18.90
CA VAL A 109 9.85 5.15 -19.25
C VAL A 109 8.63 6.03 -19.55
N ARG A 110 7.76 5.55 -20.44
CA ARG A 110 6.48 6.22 -20.75
C ARG A 110 5.65 6.39 -19.48
N TYR A 111 5.10 7.59 -19.27
CA TYR A 111 4.33 7.89 -18.07
C TYR A 111 3.18 6.90 -17.81
N ARG A 112 3.08 6.45 -16.55
CA ARG A 112 1.97 5.67 -16.01
C ARG A 112 1.60 6.21 -14.64
N ARG A 113 0.33 6.08 -14.27
CA ARG A 113 -0.11 6.41 -12.90
C ARG A 113 0.49 5.40 -11.91
N ALA A 114 0.87 5.84 -10.72
CA ALA A 114 1.43 4.96 -9.67
C ALA A 114 0.52 3.76 -9.34
N TYR A 115 -0.80 3.92 -9.47
CA TYR A 115 -1.77 2.84 -9.29
C TYR A 115 -1.50 1.62 -10.18
N GLN A 116 -0.87 1.81 -11.35
CA GLN A 116 -0.52 0.71 -12.26
C GLN A 116 0.51 -0.27 -11.66
N LEU A 117 1.32 0.16 -10.67
CA LEU A 117 2.23 -0.75 -9.96
C LEU A 117 1.50 -1.92 -9.30
N ARG A 118 0.28 -1.66 -8.79
CA ARG A 118 -0.57 -2.70 -8.22
C ARG A 118 -1.02 -3.73 -9.26
N HIS A 119 -1.24 -3.28 -10.50
CA HIS A 119 -1.56 -4.18 -11.62
C HIS A 119 -0.33 -4.97 -12.08
N THR A 120 0.84 -4.33 -12.16
CA THR A 120 2.10 -5.00 -12.49
C THR A 120 2.43 -6.08 -11.46
N PHE A 121 2.25 -5.81 -10.17
CA PHE A 121 2.40 -6.80 -9.11
C PHE A 121 1.53 -8.03 -9.36
N ALA A 122 0.25 -7.85 -9.66
CA ALA A 122 -0.65 -8.95 -9.96
C ALA A 122 -0.19 -9.75 -11.18
N SER A 123 0.10 -9.07 -12.30
CA SER A 123 0.56 -9.71 -13.53
C SER A 123 1.81 -10.55 -13.32
N TRP A 124 2.84 -10.02 -12.64
CA TRP A 124 4.06 -10.77 -12.39
C TRP A 124 3.84 -12.02 -11.53
N ASN A 125 3.02 -11.91 -10.48
CA ASN A 125 2.72 -13.08 -9.64
C ASN A 125 1.90 -14.14 -10.39
N ILE A 126 0.99 -13.73 -11.27
CA ILE A 126 0.19 -14.65 -12.10
C ILE A 126 1.10 -15.36 -13.11
N THR A 127 1.98 -14.62 -13.80
CA THR A 127 2.93 -15.19 -14.76
C THR A 127 3.92 -16.15 -14.08
N ALA A 128 4.29 -15.88 -12.83
CA ALA A 128 5.12 -16.79 -12.03
C ALA A 128 4.35 -18.01 -11.48
N HIS A 129 3.17 -18.33 -12.03
CA HIS A 129 2.28 -19.41 -11.60
C HIS A 129 1.85 -19.34 -10.13
N GLY A 130 1.77 -18.13 -9.57
CA GLY A 130 1.33 -17.91 -8.20
C GLY A 130 -0.14 -18.28 -7.99
N ASN A 131 -0.47 -18.76 -6.79
CA ASN A 131 -1.84 -19.10 -6.41
C ASN A 131 -2.75 -17.84 -6.46
N LEU A 132 -3.77 -17.86 -7.32
CA LEU A 132 -4.69 -16.73 -7.51
C LEU A 132 -5.42 -16.30 -6.24
N ALA A 133 -5.79 -17.23 -5.37
CA ALA A 133 -6.45 -16.91 -4.11
C ALA A 133 -5.50 -16.14 -3.18
N PHE A 134 -4.24 -16.59 -3.07
CA PHE A 134 -3.21 -15.89 -2.32
C PHE A 134 -2.94 -14.49 -2.88
N ILE A 135 -2.80 -14.34 -4.20
CA ILE A 135 -2.60 -13.03 -4.85
C ILE A 135 -3.78 -12.10 -4.56
N ALA A 136 -5.02 -12.61 -4.62
CA ALA A 136 -6.23 -11.85 -4.29
C ALA A 136 -6.19 -11.32 -2.84
N GLU A 137 -5.79 -12.17 -1.91
CA GLU A 137 -5.64 -11.83 -0.50
C GLU A 137 -4.59 -10.74 -0.30
N GLN A 138 -3.41 -10.87 -0.89
CA GLN A 138 -2.33 -9.88 -0.82
C GLN A 138 -2.78 -8.51 -1.36
N MET A 139 -3.56 -8.50 -2.44
CA MET A 139 -4.12 -7.27 -3.00
C MET A 139 -5.27 -6.71 -2.16
N GLY A 140 -5.88 -7.50 -1.29
CA GLY A 140 -7.06 -7.11 -0.51
C GLY A 140 -8.34 -7.12 -1.33
N HIS A 141 -8.44 -8.02 -2.30
CA HIS A 141 -9.69 -8.32 -2.99
C HIS A 141 -10.53 -9.28 -2.14
N SER A 142 -11.85 -9.11 -2.16
CA SER A 142 -12.78 -10.01 -1.47
C SER A 142 -12.93 -11.37 -2.18
N SER A 143 -12.54 -11.45 -3.46
CA SER A 143 -12.62 -12.67 -4.25
C SER A 143 -11.54 -12.73 -5.32
N ALA A 144 -11.04 -13.95 -5.59
CA ALA A 144 -10.15 -14.25 -6.71
C ALA A 144 -10.83 -14.08 -8.08
N ARG A 145 -12.17 -14.08 -8.12
CA ARG A 145 -12.94 -13.83 -9.34
C ARG A 145 -12.59 -12.50 -9.99
N MET A 146 -12.34 -11.44 -9.21
CA MET A 146 -11.92 -10.15 -9.76
C MET A 146 -10.57 -10.25 -10.49
N LEU A 147 -9.64 -11.07 -9.99
CA LEU A 147 -8.38 -11.33 -10.69
C LEU A 147 -8.60 -12.15 -11.95
N GLN A 148 -9.47 -13.17 -11.91
CA GLN A 148 -9.83 -13.96 -13.09
C GLN A 148 -10.54 -13.11 -14.17
N GLU A 149 -11.41 -12.17 -13.79
CA GLU A 149 -12.07 -11.29 -14.75
C GLU A 149 -11.08 -10.32 -15.42
N VAL A 150 -10.12 -9.79 -14.64
CA VAL A 150 -9.14 -8.81 -15.14
C VAL A 150 -7.98 -9.48 -15.90
N TYR A 151 -7.54 -10.66 -15.46
CA TYR A 151 -6.34 -11.34 -15.98
C TYR A 151 -6.62 -12.69 -16.64
N GLY A 152 -7.84 -13.22 -16.59
CA GLY A 152 -8.18 -14.55 -17.11
C GLY A 152 -7.92 -14.69 -18.61
N LYS A 153 -8.22 -13.66 -19.39
CA LYS A 153 -7.90 -13.62 -20.83
C LYS A 153 -6.39 -13.78 -21.11
N TRP A 154 -5.55 -13.23 -20.23
CA TRP A 154 -4.09 -13.34 -20.34
C TRP A 154 -3.58 -14.72 -19.91
N ILE A 155 -4.19 -15.32 -18.88
CA ILE A 155 -3.87 -16.68 -18.44
C ILE A 155 -4.21 -17.68 -19.54
N GLU A 156 -5.38 -17.55 -20.16
CA GLU A 156 -5.82 -18.44 -21.24
C GLU A 156 -4.89 -18.36 -22.47
N SER A 157 -4.43 -17.16 -22.83
CA SER A 157 -3.43 -16.98 -23.90
C SER A 157 -2.04 -17.48 -23.54
N ALA A 158 -1.66 -17.50 -22.26
CA ALA A 158 -0.34 -17.96 -21.81
C ALA A 158 -0.27 -19.49 -21.68
N VAL A 159 -1.41 -20.17 -21.51
CA VAL A 159 -1.50 -21.62 -21.30
C VAL A 159 -1.70 -22.38 -22.62
N ARG A 160 -2.18 -21.75 -23.70
CA ARG A 160 -2.19 -22.36 -25.03
C ARG A 160 -0.86 -22.12 -25.74
N PRO A 161 -0.01 -23.15 -25.98
CA PRO A 161 1.06 -23.03 -26.93
C PRO A 161 0.42 -22.92 -28.32
N THR A 162 0.82 -21.91 -29.08
CA THR A 162 0.66 -21.92 -30.55
C THR A 162 1.50 -23.02 -31.16
#